data_AF-A0A9D6QKV2-F1
#
_entry.id   AF-A0A9D6QKV2-F1
#
_cell.length_a   1.000
_cell.length_b   1.000
_cell.length_c   1.000
_cell.angle_alpha   90.00
_cell.angle_beta   90.00
_cell.angle_gamma   90.00
#
_symmetry.space_group_name_H-M   'P 1'
#
loop_
_entity.id
_entity.type
_entity.pdbx_description
1 polymer ?
#
loop_
_entity_poly.entity_id
_entity_poly.type
_entity_poly.pdbx_seq_one_letter_code
_entity_poly.pdbx_strand_id
1 'polypeptide(L)'
;MLATALLLVCTSVLAASNEKVIYVSDIDDTIVQSNVANKLALIKTALFRKPKNAFDGMAVLYENLLKENPNASIVYVSGTPELMRKGVTSLLARNRFPKGRMILRRWFPFLSDITWGWIGDTILSSKKFKLRALRKLMRENPDAKFVFLGDDVEYDADVYRQMDREFPGMVKQIYIRRVIGRLPLENENEADKLKQFSTEWNIGYSEYEADRLSGDRLLEIGNELLKRARTQPQLVYPRFLRSFIGFQDTPLHRKADLSFLAVFKALAYDLGQVISTVAHCQLTLLGVNVDETPKSPPKAD
;
A
#
# COMPACT_ATOMS: atom_id res chain seq x y z
N MET A 1 -19.99 18.27 -37.72
CA MET A 1 -20.06 18.56 -36.28
C MET A 1 -20.38 17.32 -35.46
N LEU A 2 -21.44 16.56 -35.77
CA LEU A 2 -21.74 15.30 -35.06
C LEU A 2 -20.62 14.25 -35.18
N ALA A 3 -20.08 14.05 -36.39
CA ALA A 3 -18.99 13.10 -36.61
C ALA A 3 -17.70 13.49 -35.88
N THR A 4 -17.39 14.79 -35.79
CA THR A 4 -16.23 15.30 -35.05
C THR A 4 -16.39 15.19 -33.54
N ALA A 5 -17.60 15.42 -33.02
CA ALA A 5 -17.91 15.19 -31.61
C ALA A 5 -17.90 13.69 -31.25
N LEU A 6 -18.41 12.83 -32.13
CA LEU A 6 -18.38 11.38 -31.96
C LEU A 6 -16.94 10.83 -32.03
N LEU A 7 -16.10 11.39 -32.91
CA LEU A 7 -14.68 11.03 -33.00
C LEU A 7 -13.92 11.46 -31.74
N LEU A 8 -14.19 12.67 -31.23
CA LEU A 8 -13.63 13.18 -29.97
C LEU A 8 -14.05 12.33 -28.77
N VAL A 9 -15.32 11.97 -28.68
CA VAL A 9 -15.87 11.08 -27.63
C VAL A 9 -15.28 9.66 -27.76
N CYS A 10 -15.12 9.13 -28.97
CA CYS A 10 -14.44 7.84 -29.19
C CYS A 10 -12.96 7.89 -28.81
N THR A 11 -12.24 8.98 -29.10
CA THR A 11 -10.83 9.12 -28.66
C THR A 11 -10.70 9.25 -27.15
N SER A 12 -11.63 9.91 -26.45
CA SER A 12 -11.61 9.98 -24.99
C SER A 12 -12.02 8.66 -24.33
N VAL A 13 -12.91 7.88 -24.95
CA VAL A 13 -13.34 6.57 -24.44
C VAL A 13 -12.29 5.48 -24.71
N LEU A 14 -11.55 5.55 -25.82
CA LEU A 14 -10.36 4.71 -26.06
C LEU A 14 -9.12 5.14 -25.26
N ALA A 15 -9.15 6.32 -24.63
CA ALA A 15 -8.12 6.76 -23.70
C ALA A 15 -8.34 6.22 -22.27
N ALA A 16 -9.08 5.11 -22.10
CA ALA A 16 -8.84 4.22 -20.97
C ALA A 16 -7.33 3.91 -20.95
N SER A 17 -6.62 4.46 -19.95
CA SER A 17 -5.28 5.00 -20.14
C SER A 17 -4.31 4.03 -20.82
N ASN A 18 -3.84 4.37 -22.01
CA ASN A 18 -2.74 3.68 -22.70
C ASN A 18 -1.38 3.88 -21.99
N GLU A 19 -1.40 4.44 -20.79
CA GLU A 19 -0.24 4.76 -20.00
C GLU A 19 0.23 3.52 -19.23
N LYS A 20 1.49 3.18 -19.43
CA LYS A 20 2.15 2.10 -18.71
C LYS A 20 2.32 2.50 -17.24
N VAL A 21 1.70 1.76 -16.33
CA VAL A 21 1.83 2.00 -14.88
C VAL A 21 2.61 0.87 -14.23
N ILE A 22 3.58 1.20 -13.39
CA ILE A 22 4.33 0.23 -12.60
C ILE A 22 4.04 0.49 -11.13
N TYR A 23 3.29 -0.41 -10.52
CA TYR A 23 3.10 -0.46 -9.08
C TYR A 23 4.34 -1.09 -8.45
N VAL A 24 5.01 -0.35 -7.58
CA VAL A 24 6.21 -0.82 -6.89
C VAL A 24 5.85 -1.01 -5.43
N SER A 25 5.90 -2.25 -4.95
CA SER A 25 5.53 -2.61 -3.58
C SER A 25 6.74 -3.13 -2.81
N ASP A 26 6.97 -2.60 -1.61
CA ASP A 26 7.74 -3.35 -0.62
C ASP A 26 6.94 -4.58 -0.15
N ILE A 27 7.64 -5.54 0.42
CA ILE A 27 7.08 -6.80 0.90
C ILE A 27 6.95 -6.79 2.42
N ASP A 28 8.08 -6.62 3.10
CA ASP A 28 8.16 -6.70 4.56
C ASP A 28 7.45 -5.48 5.15
N ASP A 29 6.62 -5.67 6.18
CA ASP A 29 5.81 -4.65 6.86
C ASP A 29 4.81 -3.85 5.99
N THR A 30 4.85 -4.02 4.67
CA THR A 30 3.94 -3.39 3.70
C THR A 30 2.78 -4.32 3.29
N ILE A 31 3.09 -5.54 2.82
CA ILE A 31 2.07 -6.56 2.46
C ILE A 31 2.15 -7.81 3.34
N VAL A 32 3.25 -7.99 4.07
CA VAL A 32 3.44 -9.05 5.06
C VAL A 32 3.64 -8.44 6.43
N GLN A 33 2.92 -8.92 7.44
CA GLN A 33 3.16 -8.50 8.82
C GLN A 33 4.43 -9.18 9.36
N SER A 34 5.54 -8.44 9.48
CA SER A 34 6.73 -8.91 10.18
C SER A 34 6.56 -8.60 11.68
N ASN A 35 6.91 -9.55 12.55
CA ASN A 35 6.54 -9.48 13.97
C ASN A 35 7.75 -9.30 14.91
N VAL A 36 8.98 -9.16 14.41
CA VAL A 36 10.18 -9.10 15.29
C VAL A 36 11.35 -8.41 14.59
N ALA A 37 12.17 -7.70 15.40
CA ALA A 37 13.49 -7.12 15.15
C ALA A 37 14.56 -8.02 14.47
N ASN A 38 14.22 -9.25 14.07
CA ASN A 38 15.14 -10.21 13.46
C ASN A 38 14.56 -10.78 12.16
N LYS A 39 14.63 -9.98 11.09
CA LYS A 39 14.09 -10.25 9.74
C LYS A 39 14.47 -11.65 9.20
N LEU A 40 15.68 -12.11 9.50
CA LEU A 40 16.17 -13.43 9.07
C LEU A 40 15.42 -14.61 9.72
N ALA A 41 14.99 -14.47 10.99
CA ALA A 41 14.26 -15.51 11.71
C ALA A 41 12.82 -15.66 11.19
N LEU A 42 12.19 -14.55 10.81
CA LEU A 42 10.84 -14.55 10.24
C LEU A 42 10.83 -15.16 8.84
N ILE A 43 11.82 -14.88 7.98
CA ILE A 43 11.86 -15.46 6.64
C ILE A 43 12.19 -16.96 6.72
N LYS A 44 13.06 -17.40 7.64
CA LYS A 44 13.24 -18.84 7.94
C LYS A 44 11.93 -19.45 8.42
N THR A 45 11.20 -18.78 9.30
CA THR A 45 9.90 -19.27 9.78
C THR A 45 8.85 -19.26 8.66
N ALA A 46 8.84 -18.27 7.76
CA ALA A 46 7.92 -18.17 6.62
C ALA A 46 8.21 -19.21 5.51
N LEU A 47 9.47 -19.64 5.36
CA LEU A 47 9.87 -20.75 4.50
C LEU A 47 9.44 -22.11 5.06
N PHE A 48 9.53 -22.32 6.39
CA PHE A 48 9.44 -23.65 7.02
C PHE A 48 8.22 -23.88 7.92
N ARG A 49 7.47 -22.84 8.32
CA ARG A 49 6.21 -22.91 9.09
C ARG A 49 5.17 -21.99 8.45
N LYS A 50 3.91 -22.45 8.34
CA LYS A 50 2.78 -21.72 7.74
C LYS A 50 2.69 -20.27 8.27
N PRO A 51 3.08 -19.22 7.53
CA PRO A 51 2.84 -17.85 7.95
C PRO A 51 1.42 -17.45 7.51
N LYS A 52 0.54 -17.17 8.47
CA LYS A 52 -0.86 -16.78 8.28
C LYS A 52 -1.09 -15.26 8.15
N ASN A 53 -0.03 -14.45 8.03
CA ASN A 53 -0.11 -13.02 8.35
C ASN A 53 0.30 -12.11 7.16
N ALA A 54 -0.13 -12.41 5.93
CA ALA A 54 -0.14 -11.40 4.88
C ALA A 54 -1.38 -10.52 5.03
N PHE A 55 -1.29 -9.25 4.66
CA PHE A 55 -2.45 -8.38 4.52
C PHE A 55 -3.22 -8.81 3.27
N ASP A 56 -4.07 -9.83 3.41
CA ASP A 56 -4.85 -10.42 2.30
C ASP A 56 -5.71 -9.37 1.57
N GLY A 57 -6.06 -8.28 2.27
CA GLY A 57 -6.55 -6.99 1.73
C GLY A 57 -5.83 -6.48 0.50
N MET A 58 -4.50 -6.43 0.59
CA MET A 58 -3.63 -5.87 -0.42
C MET A 58 -3.59 -6.71 -1.69
N ALA A 59 -3.77 -8.03 -1.60
CA ALA A 59 -3.82 -8.89 -2.78
C ALA A 59 -5.01 -8.54 -3.67
N VAL A 60 -6.18 -8.30 -3.07
CA VAL A 60 -7.41 -7.91 -3.78
C VAL A 60 -7.29 -6.50 -4.35
N LEU A 61 -6.69 -5.57 -3.62
CA LEU A 61 -6.36 -4.24 -4.14
C LEU A 61 -5.46 -4.33 -5.38
N TYR A 62 -4.34 -5.07 -5.29
CA TYR A 62 -3.41 -5.18 -6.42
C TYR A 62 -4.03 -5.87 -7.62
N GLU A 63 -4.85 -6.90 -7.41
CA GLU A 63 -5.59 -7.53 -8.49
C GLU A 63 -6.55 -6.55 -9.18
N ASN A 64 -7.28 -5.75 -8.41
CA ASN A 64 -8.20 -4.74 -8.94
C ASN A 64 -7.47 -3.63 -9.71
N LEU A 65 -6.35 -3.13 -9.19
CA LEU A 65 -5.51 -2.13 -9.87
C LEU A 65 -4.94 -2.64 -11.20
N LEU A 66 -4.55 -3.92 -11.26
CA LEU A 66 -4.04 -4.53 -12.50
C LEU A 66 -5.16 -4.87 -13.49
N LYS A 67 -6.38 -5.18 -13.02
CA LYS A 67 -7.54 -5.38 -13.89
C LYS A 67 -8.04 -4.08 -14.51
N GLU A 68 -7.93 -2.96 -13.77
CA GLU A 68 -8.34 -1.64 -14.24
C GLU A 68 -7.47 -1.17 -15.42
N ASN A 69 -6.15 -1.38 -15.36
CA ASN A 69 -5.23 -0.94 -16.40
C ASN A 69 -4.46 -2.14 -17.00
N PRO A 70 -4.77 -2.58 -18.24
CA PRO A 70 -4.08 -3.68 -18.92
C PRO A 70 -2.57 -3.47 -19.13
N ASN A 71 -2.11 -2.23 -19.17
CA ASN A 71 -0.69 -1.87 -19.28
C ASN A 71 -0.01 -1.73 -17.92
N ALA A 72 -0.73 -2.00 -16.83
CA ALA A 72 -0.16 -1.98 -15.50
C ALA A 72 0.62 -3.27 -15.19
N SER A 73 1.68 -3.13 -14.41
CA SER A 73 2.44 -4.25 -13.88
C SER A 73 2.85 -3.99 -12.44
N ILE A 74 3.18 -5.07 -11.72
CA ILE A 74 3.65 -4.97 -10.35
C ILE A 74 5.11 -5.43 -10.23
N VAL A 75 5.91 -4.67 -9.48
CA VAL A 75 7.28 -4.97 -9.14
C VAL A 75 7.43 -4.97 -7.62
N TYR A 76 7.83 -6.11 -7.07
CA TYR A 76 8.12 -6.23 -5.64
C TYR A 76 9.60 -5.94 -5.37
N VAL A 77 9.90 -5.02 -4.46
CA VAL A 77 11.27 -4.61 -4.11
C VAL A 77 11.48 -4.75 -2.60
N SER A 78 12.27 -5.73 -2.17
CA SER A 78 12.47 -6.02 -0.73
C SER A 78 13.95 -6.14 -0.36
N GLY A 79 14.28 -5.71 0.86
CA GLY A 79 15.61 -5.87 1.48
C GLY A 79 15.96 -7.32 1.85
N THR A 80 15.02 -8.26 1.67
CA THR A 80 15.21 -9.70 1.85
C THR A 80 16.35 -10.23 0.97
N PRO A 81 17.22 -11.13 1.47
CA PRO A 81 18.28 -11.75 0.65
C PRO A 81 17.74 -12.56 -0.53
N GLU A 82 18.41 -12.45 -1.68
CA GLU A 82 18.10 -13.16 -2.93
C GLU A 82 17.99 -14.69 -2.76
N LEU A 83 18.77 -15.29 -1.85
CA LEU A 83 18.72 -16.71 -1.51
C LEU A 83 17.31 -17.16 -1.06
N MET A 84 16.50 -16.24 -0.53
CA MET A 84 15.17 -16.52 -0.01
C MET A 84 14.06 -16.35 -1.06
N ARG A 85 14.42 -16.05 -2.31
CA ARG A 85 13.49 -15.85 -3.45
C ARG A 85 12.37 -16.88 -3.49
N LYS A 86 12.72 -18.18 -3.45
CA LYS A 86 11.72 -19.26 -3.54
C LYS A 86 10.66 -19.15 -2.44
N GLY A 87 11.06 -18.87 -1.21
CA GLY A 87 10.11 -18.75 -0.10
C GLY A 87 9.23 -17.52 -0.19
N VAL A 88 9.79 -16.39 -0.63
CA VAL A 88 9.01 -15.17 -0.88
C VAL A 88 8.00 -15.41 -2.00
N THR A 89 8.42 -16.00 -3.12
CA THR A 89 7.51 -16.35 -4.23
C THR A 89 6.40 -17.29 -3.78
N SER A 90 6.71 -18.33 -2.99
CA SER A 90 5.68 -19.23 -2.45
C SER A 90 4.75 -18.50 -1.49
N LEU A 91 5.23 -17.55 -0.69
CA LEU A 91 4.40 -16.76 0.20
C LEU A 91 3.42 -15.87 -0.58
N LEU A 92 3.90 -15.14 -1.59
CA LEU A 92 3.04 -14.31 -2.45
C LEU A 92 1.96 -15.16 -3.14
N ALA A 93 2.35 -16.31 -3.73
CA ALA A 93 1.43 -17.20 -4.41
C ALA A 93 0.36 -17.77 -3.47
N ARG A 94 0.75 -18.20 -2.25
CA ARG A 94 -0.21 -18.75 -1.26
C ARG A 94 -1.22 -17.71 -0.77
N ASN A 95 -0.85 -16.44 -0.74
CA ASN A 95 -1.72 -15.33 -0.36
C ASN A 95 -2.31 -14.61 -1.58
N ARG A 96 -2.32 -15.26 -2.76
CA ARG A 96 -2.96 -14.79 -3.99
C ARG A 96 -2.51 -13.41 -4.47
N PHE A 97 -1.30 -12.99 -4.12
CA PHE A 97 -0.73 -11.79 -4.70
C PHE A 97 -0.47 -12.00 -6.20
N PRO A 98 -0.73 -10.97 -7.04
CA PRO A 98 -0.48 -11.08 -8.47
C PRO A 98 0.99 -11.33 -8.75
N LYS A 99 1.26 -12.12 -9.80
CA LYS A 99 2.62 -12.38 -10.27
C LYS A 99 3.25 -11.08 -10.74
N GLY A 100 4.50 -10.84 -10.34
CA GLY A 100 5.24 -9.63 -10.71
C GLY A 100 6.74 -9.86 -10.70
N ARG A 101 7.49 -8.92 -11.30
CA ARG A 101 8.96 -8.93 -11.21
C ARG A 101 9.35 -8.74 -9.74
N MET A 102 10.34 -9.48 -9.28
CA MET A 102 10.79 -9.38 -7.88
C MET A 102 12.28 -9.07 -7.82
N ILE A 103 12.62 -7.95 -7.19
CA ILE A 103 13.96 -7.43 -7.02
C ILE A 103 14.31 -7.58 -5.52
N LEU A 104 15.22 -8.50 -5.22
CA LEU A 104 15.68 -8.75 -3.85
C LEU A 104 17.14 -8.33 -3.70
N ARG A 105 17.59 -8.17 -2.45
CA ARG A 105 18.96 -7.77 -2.16
C ARG A 105 19.92 -8.94 -2.43
N ARG A 106 20.90 -8.73 -3.31
CA ARG A 106 22.00 -9.69 -3.49
C ARG A 106 22.80 -9.77 -2.18
N TRP A 107 22.93 -10.98 -1.65
CA TRP A 107 23.76 -11.25 -0.49
C TRP A 107 25.08 -11.86 -0.97
N PHE A 108 26.20 -11.19 -0.69
CA PHE A 108 27.54 -11.69 -1.01
C PHE A 108 28.37 -11.81 0.28
N PRO A 109 28.52 -13.02 0.83
CA PRO A 109 29.32 -13.25 2.03
C PRO A 109 30.85 -13.16 1.80
N PHE A 110 31.32 -13.16 0.54
CA PHE A 110 32.75 -13.30 0.20
C PHE A 110 33.36 -12.13 -0.61
N LEU A 111 32.65 -11.02 -0.79
CA LEU A 111 33.14 -9.85 -1.54
C LEU A 111 33.28 -8.59 -0.67
N SER A 112 33.26 -8.74 0.65
CA SER A 112 33.66 -7.64 1.55
C SER A 112 35.16 -7.69 1.74
N ASP A 113 35.87 -6.84 1.00
CA ASP A 113 37.20 -6.43 1.41
C ASP A 113 37.18 -6.01 2.87
N ILE A 114 38.24 -6.42 3.55
CA ILE A 114 38.58 -6.21 4.94
C ILE A 114 38.47 -4.71 5.24
N THR A 115 37.37 -4.28 5.87
CA THR A 115 37.33 -3.07 6.69
C THR A 115 36.21 -3.18 7.72
N TRP A 116 36.61 -2.97 8.96
CA TRP A 116 35.84 -3.07 10.19
C TRP A 116 34.58 -2.19 10.18
N GLY A 117 33.40 -2.79 10.00
CA GLY A 117 32.11 -2.08 10.10
C GLY A 117 30.86 -3.00 10.07
N TRP A 118 31.03 -4.27 10.43
CA TRP A 118 30.19 -5.38 9.98
C TRP A 118 28.82 -5.57 10.66
N ILE A 119 28.39 -4.68 11.56
CA ILE A 119 27.07 -4.79 12.24
C ILE A 119 26.26 -3.46 12.22
N GLY A 120 26.89 -2.33 11.86
CA GLY A 120 26.26 -1.00 11.94
C GLY A 120 25.40 -0.58 10.73
N ASP A 121 25.56 -1.20 9.56
CA ASP A 121 25.12 -0.60 8.28
C ASP A 121 23.94 -1.33 7.60
N THR A 122 23.18 -2.16 8.31
CA THR A 122 22.11 -3.00 7.71
C THR A 122 20.95 -2.18 7.14
N ILE A 123 20.60 -1.06 7.79
CA ILE A 123 19.47 -0.20 7.41
C ILE A 123 19.88 0.80 6.30
N LEU A 124 21.06 1.41 6.41
CA LEU A 124 21.65 2.21 5.33
C LEU A 124 21.91 1.35 4.07
N SER A 125 22.26 0.08 4.25
CA SER A 125 22.37 -0.91 3.16
C SER A 125 21.02 -1.16 2.47
N SER A 126 19.89 -1.24 3.21
CA SER A 126 18.55 -1.39 2.61
C SER A 126 18.18 -0.16 1.78
N LYS A 127 18.36 1.06 2.33
CA LYS A 127 18.12 2.32 1.62
C LYS A 127 18.96 2.44 0.34
N LYS A 128 20.28 2.20 0.43
CA LYS A 128 21.21 2.21 -0.72
C LYS A 128 20.80 1.20 -1.79
N PHE A 129 20.38 0.00 -1.38
CA PHE A 129 19.89 -1.04 -2.29
C PHE A 129 18.60 -0.59 -3.01
N LYS A 130 17.56 -0.17 -2.27
CA LYS A 130 16.29 0.26 -2.85
C LYS A 130 16.49 1.44 -3.82
N LEU A 131 17.27 2.46 -3.43
CA LEU A 131 17.62 3.57 -4.34
C LEU A 131 18.28 3.09 -5.64
N ARG A 132 19.25 2.18 -5.56
CA ARG A 132 19.93 1.64 -6.76
C ARG A 132 18.97 0.84 -7.63
N ALA A 133 18.14 -0.01 -7.02
CA ALA A 133 17.17 -0.84 -7.70
C ALA A 133 16.11 0.00 -8.42
N LEU A 134 15.54 1.00 -7.75
CA LEU A 134 14.50 1.87 -8.30
C LEU A 134 15.04 2.80 -9.38
N ARG A 135 16.21 3.42 -9.20
CA ARG A 135 16.86 4.19 -10.28
C ARG A 135 17.03 3.37 -11.54
N LYS A 136 17.51 2.14 -11.40
CA LYS A 136 17.67 1.22 -12.54
C LYS A 136 16.31 0.90 -13.18
N LEU A 137 15.32 0.54 -12.37
CA LEU A 137 13.97 0.22 -12.84
C LEU A 137 13.31 1.39 -13.60
N MET A 138 13.41 2.61 -13.08
CA MET A 138 12.83 3.81 -13.70
C MET A 138 13.55 4.17 -14.98
N ARG A 139 14.89 4.09 -15.04
CA ARG A 139 15.67 4.28 -16.28
C ARG A 139 15.38 3.22 -17.34
N GLU A 140 15.09 1.98 -16.93
CA GLU A 140 14.67 0.90 -17.84
C GLU A 140 13.24 1.10 -18.39
N ASN A 141 12.45 2.00 -17.80
CA ASN A 141 11.05 2.23 -18.15
C ASN A 141 10.73 3.74 -18.23
N PRO A 142 11.35 4.48 -19.18
CA PRO A 142 11.23 5.94 -19.25
C PRO A 142 9.79 6.42 -19.52
N ASP A 143 8.99 5.61 -20.22
CA ASP A 143 7.60 5.95 -20.56
C ASP A 143 6.57 5.50 -19.52
N ALA A 144 7.03 4.87 -18.43
CA ALA A 144 6.14 4.39 -17.38
C ALA A 144 5.89 5.43 -16.30
N LYS A 145 4.69 5.41 -15.74
CA LYS A 145 4.38 6.05 -14.47
C LYS A 145 4.52 5.08 -13.31
N PHE A 146 4.86 5.60 -12.14
CA PHE A 146 5.15 4.83 -10.96
C PHE A 146 4.20 5.19 -9.83
N VAL A 147 3.68 4.16 -9.17
CA VAL A 147 2.97 4.27 -7.90
C VAL A 147 3.75 3.44 -6.89
N PHE A 148 4.22 4.08 -5.82
CA PHE A 148 5.03 3.42 -4.80
C PHE A 148 4.19 3.04 -3.59
N LEU A 149 4.38 1.84 -3.06
CA LEU A 149 3.77 1.35 -1.84
C LEU A 149 4.85 0.83 -0.90
N GLY A 150 4.88 1.32 0.32
CA GLY A 150 5.86 0.93 1.34
C GLY A 150 5.34 1.17 2.76
N ASP A 151 6.22 1.13 3.74
CA ASP A 151 5.91 1.35 5.16
C ASP A 151 6.78 2.46 5.80
N ASP A 152 6.41 2.83 7.03
CA ASP A 152 7.14 3.83 7.83
C ASP A 152 8.17 3.21 8.80
N VAL A 153 8.40 1.89 8.75
CA VAL A 153 9.41 1.17 9.56
C VAL A 153 10.79 1.27 8.92
N GLU A 154 10.88 1.03 7.61
CA GLU A 154 12.12 1.20 6.85
C GLU A 154 12.32 2.68 6.40
N TYR A 155 13.01 2.87 5.28
CA TYR A 155 13.28 4.17 4.67
C TYR A 155 12.44 4.38 3.40
N ASP A 156 11.30 3.72 3.27
CA ASP A 156 10.52 3.74 2.02
C ASP A 156 10.03 5.14 1.67
N ALA A 157 9.48 5.87 2.63
CA ALA A 157 9.08 7.26 2.44
C ALA A 157 10.24 8.13 1.91
N ASP A 158 11.43 8.01 2.50
CA ASP A 158 12.63 8.73 2.06
C ASP A 158 13.05 8.33 0.65
N VAL A 159 13.09 7.02 0.38
CA VAL A 159 13.51 6.44 -0.89
C VAL A 159 12.58 6.90 -2.01
N TYR A 160 11.26 6.80 -1.81
CA TYR A 160 10.27 7.13 -2.82
C TYR A 160 10.20 8.62 -3.11
N ARG A 161 10.34 9.49 -2.10
CA ARG A 161 10.50 10.93 -2.33
C ARG A 161 11.77 11.27 -3.08
N GLN A 162 12.87 10.60 -2.75
CA GLN A 162 14.10 10.79 -3.50
C GLN A 162 13.91 10.38 -4.98
N MET A 163 13.16 9.31 -5.26
CA MET A 163 12.82 8.94 -6.65
C MET A 163 11.92 9.98 -7.33
N ASP A 164 10.92 10.55 -6.64
CA ASP A 164 10.08 11.61 -7.20
C ASP A 164 10.89 12.88 -7.54
N ARG A 165 11.85 13.25 -6.68
CA ARG A 165 12.78 14.37 -6.95
C ARG A 165 13.74 14.07 -8.11
N GLU A 166 14.28 12.86 -8.19
CA GLU A 166 15.24 12.48 -9.23
C GLU A 166 14.58 12.21 -10.59
N PHE A 167 13.29 11.86 -10.61
CA PHE A 167 12.52 11.53 -11.81
C PHE A 167 11.19 12.30 -11.83
N PRO A 168 11.24 13.65 -11.95
CA PRO A 168 10.06 14.49 -11.86
C PRO A 168 9.03 14.11 -12.95
N GLY A 169 7.77 14.03 -12.54
CA GLY A 169 6.65 13.69 -13.44
C GLY A 169 6.47 12.20 -13.72
N MET A 170 7.37 11.32 -13.27
CA MET A 170 7.21 9.86 -13.41
C MET A 170 6.41 9.25 -12.25
N VAL A 171 6.44 9.85 -11.06
CA VAL A 171 5.73 9.33 -9.88
C VAL A 171 4.34 9.95 -9.78
N LYS A 172 3.30 9.11 -9.82
CA LYS A 172 1.90 9.51 -9.65
C LYS A 172 1.54 9.67 -8.17
N GLN A 173 1.93 8.69 -7.36
CA GLN A 173 1.52 8.62 -5.97
C GLN A 173 2.49 7.76 -5.15
N ILE A 174 2.64 8.11 -3.88
CA ILE A 174 3.40 7.38 -2.88
C ILE A 174 2.44 7.04 -1.74
N TYR A 175 2.25 5.75 -1.47
CA TYR A 175 1.44 5.24 -0.39
C TYR A 175 2.36 4.66 0.69
N ILE A 176 2.26 5.18 1.91
CA ILE A 176 3.05 4.71 3.05
C ILE A 176 2.13 4.12 4.11
N ARG A 177 2.30 2.84 4.40
CA ARG A 177 1.60 2.17 5.49
C ARG A 177 2.13 2.73 6.79
N ARG A 178 1.24 3.24 7.63
CA ARG A 178 1.58 3.60 9.00
C ARG A 178 1.72 2.32 9.82
N VAL A 179 2.90 2.07 10.40
CA VAL A 179 3.22 0.92 11.26
C VAL A 179 3.76 1.39 12.61
N ILE A 180 4.70 2.33 12.61
CA ILE A 180 5.31 2.90 13.83
C ILE A 180 4.98 4.37 14.07
N GLY A 181 4.24 5.02 13.16
CA GLY A 181 3.86 6.41 13.29
C GLY A 181 5.04 7.37 13.08
N ARG A 182 6.08 6.93 12.34
CA ARG A 182 7.17 7.83 11.94
C ARG A 182 6.60 8.78 10.90
N LEU A 183 6.18 9.96 11.35
CA LEU A 183 5.80 11.03 10.44
C LEU A 183 7.04 11.45 9.65
N PRO A 184 6.96 11.44 8.31
CA PRO A 184 8.02 12.07 7.55
C PRO A 184 7.93 13.59 7.75
N LEU A 185 9.08 14.26 7.84
CA LEU A 185 9.20 15.71 7.89
C LEU A 185 8.36 16.32 6.76
N GLU A 186 7.40 17.17 7.13
CA GLU A 186 6.52 17.92 6.24
C GLU A 186 7.34 18.98 5.52
N ASN A 187 7.53 18.82 4.22
CA ASN A 187 7.77 19.95 3.33
C ASN A 187 6.49 20.08 2.50
N GLU A 188 5.85 21.24 2.58
CA GLU A 188 4.50 21.51 2.04
C GLU A 188 4.38 21.20 0.53
N ASN A 189 5.46 21.32 -0.25
CA ASN A 189 5.46 21.01 -1.69
C ASN A 189 5.60 19.50 -2.03
N GLU A 190 5.94 18.65 -1.05
CA GLU A 190 6.07 17.18 -1.21
C GLU A 190 4.90 16.42 -0.58
N ALA A 191 4.00 17.14 0.09
CA ALA A 191 2.86 16.58 0.81
C ALA A 191 1.80 15.99 -0.13
N ASP A 192 1.64 16.54 -1.35
CA ASP A 192 0.53 16.18 -2.25
C ASP A 192 0.56 14.72 -2.73
N LYS A 193 1.76 14.16 -2.97
CA LYS A 193 1.90 12.80 -3.49
C LYS A 193 2.08 11.73 -2.41
N LEU A 194 2.37 12.09 -1.16
CA LEU A 194 2.54 11.10 -0.11
C LEU A 194 1.25 10.97 0.70
N LYS A 195 0.57 9.84 0.55
CA LYS A 195 -0.63 9.49 1.31
C LYS A 195 -0.32 8.37 2.29
N GLN A 196 -0.67 8.57 3.55
CA GLN A 196 -0.62 7.49 4.54
C GLN A 196 -1.84 6.59 4.38
N PHE A 197 -1.66 5.28 4.59
CA PHE A 197 -2.78 4.35 4.61
C PHE A 197 -2.68 3.38 5.77
N SER A 198 -3.85 2.93 6.23
CA SER A 198 -3.99 1.88 7.25
C SER A 198 -4.58 0.61 6.63
N THR A 199 -5.48 0.78 5.66
CA THR A 199 -6.19 -0.29 4.97
C THR A 199 -6.07 -0.14 3.46
N GLU A 200 -6.34 -1.22 2.74
CA GLU A 200 -6.44 -1.22 1.28
C GLU A 200 -7.50 -0.24 0.74
N TRP A 201 -8.51 0.09 1.56
CA TRP A 201 -9.54 1.06 1.20
C TRP A 201 -8.97 2.46 0.98
N ASN A 202 -8.07 2.93 1.83
CA ASN A 202 -7.51 4.28 1.67
C ASN A 202 -6.80 4.42 0.31
N ILE A 203 -6.14 3.36 -0.15
CA ILE A 203 -5.49 3.33 -1.46
C ILE A 203 -6.55 3.26 -2.55
N GLY A 204 -7.49 2.31 -2.47
CA GLY A 204 -8.55 2.17 -3.47
C GLY A 204 -9.35 3.45 -3.67
N TYR A 205 -9.77 4.09 -2.59
CA TYR A 205 -10.50 5.35 -2.61
C TYR A 205 -9.67 6.49 -3.22
N SER A 206 -8.39 6.60 -2.84
CA SER A 206 -7.48 7.59 -3.41
C SER A 206 -7.23 7.39 -4.92
N GLU A 207 -7.17 6.14 -5.39
CA GLU A 207 -7.07 5.85 -6.82
C GLU A 207 -8.39 6.13 -7.55
N TYR A 208 -9.53 5.89 -6.90
CA TYR A 208 -10.86 6.26 -7.43
C TYR A 208 -11.04 7.77 -7.56
N GLU A 209 -10.74 8.54 -6.52
CA GLU A 209 -10.79 10.02 -6.55
C GLU A 209 -9.88 10.63 -7.62
N ALA A 210 -8.84 9.90 -8.01
CA ALA A 210 -7.91 10.33 -9.05
C ALA A 210 -8.24 9.76 -10.44
N ASP A 211 -9.44 9.18 -10.63
CA ASP A 211 -9.91 8.56 -11.87
C ASP A 211 -8.99 7.43 -12.39
N ARG A 212 -8.30 6.73 -11.48
CA ARG A 212 -7.39 5.61 -11.81
C ARG A 212 -7.93 4.25 -11.38
N LEU A 213 -9.09 4.22 -10.75
CA LEU A 213 -9.80 3.01 -10.35
C LEU A 213 -11.31 3.23 -10.50
N SER A 214 -12.01 2.33 -11.19
CA SER A 214 -13.46 2.44 -11.35
C SER A 214 -14.21 2.16 -10.04
N GLY A 215 -15.44 2.67 -9.94
CA GLY A 215 -16.32 2.45 -8.79
C GLY A 215 -16.62 0.97 -8.53
N ASP A 216 -16.74 0.16 -9.58
CA ASP A 216 -16.97 -1.29 -9.47
C ASP A 216 -15.79 -2.01 -8.81
N ARG A 217 -14.56 -1.64 -9.17
CA ARG A 217 -13.35 -2.19 -8.55
C ARG A 217 -13.18 -1.70 -7.11
N LEU A 218 -13.52 -0.45 -6.83
CA LEU A 218 -13.55 0.09 -5.47
C LEU A 218 -14.56 -0.69 -4.60
N LEU A 219 -15.74 -1.01 -5.14
CA LEU A 219 -16.74 -1.84 -4.49
C LEU A 219 -16.23 -3.25 -4.17
N GLU A 220 -15.50 -3.90 -5.09
CA GLU A 220 -14.86 -5.21 -4.83
C GLU A 220 -13.91 -5.14 -3.63
N ILE A 221 -13.06 -4.10 -3.57
CA ILE A 221 -12.13 -3.87 -2.46
C ILE A 221 -12.88 -3.65 -1.15
N GLY A 222 -13.88 -2.75 -1.15
CA GLY A 222 -14.68 -2.44 0.04
C GLY A 222 -15.45 -3.64 0.57
N ASN A 223 -16.08 -4.43 -0.30
CA ASN A 223 -16.82 -5.63 0.09
C ASN A 223 -15.91 -6.69 0.72
N GLU A 224 -14.73 -6.92 0.14
CA GLU A 224 -13.81 -7.89 0.73
C GLU A 224 -13.23 -7.39 2.05
N LEU A 225 -12.94 -6.09 2.17
CA LEU A 225 -12.54 -5.47 3.44
C LEU A 225 -13.62 -5.68 4.52
N LEU A 226 -14.89 -5.41 4.22
CA LEU A 226 -16.01 -5.62 5.16
C LEU A 226 -16.18 -7.09 5.55
N LYS A 227 -16.08 -8.01 4.58
CA LYS A 227 -16.13 -9.45 4.82
C LYS A 227 -14.98 -9.92 5.73
N ARG A 228 -13.78 -9.39 5.53
CA ARG A 228 -12.61 -9.68 6.38
C ARG A 228 -12.74 -9.06 7.76
N ALA A 229 -13.26 -7.85 7.89
CA ALA A 229 -13.48 -7.22 9.19
C ALA A 229 -14.40 -8.08 10.07
N ARG A 230 -15.34 -8.81 9.47
CA ARG A 230 -16.23 -9.76 10.16
C ARG A 230 -15.56 -11.09 10.50
N THR A 231 -14.73 -11.64 9.60
CA THR A 231 -14.22 -13.03 9.71
C THR A 231 -12.79 -13.13 10.26
N GLN A 232 -11.97 -12.12 9.99
CA GLN A 232 -10.54 -12.06 10.30
C GLN A 232 -10.12 -10.62 10.65
N PRO A 233 -10.73 -9.98 11.66
CA PRO A 233 -10.43 -8.59 12.04
C PRO A 233 -8.94 -8.36 12.33
N GLN A 234 -8.23 -9.42 12.73
CA GLN A 234 -6.80 -9.40 12.95
C GLN A 234 -5.92 -9.18 11.70
N LEU A 235 -6.46 -9.34 10.50
CA LEU A 235 -5.71 -9.13 9.26
C LEU A 235 -6.06 -7.81 8.57
N VAL A 236 -7.18 -7.21 8.97
CA VAL A 236 -7.61 -5.89 8.50
C VAL A 236 -6.85 -4.78 9.22
N TYR A 237 -6.65 -4.96 10.52
CA TYR A 237 -6.06 -3.93 11.37
C TYR A 237 -4.67 -4.34 11.85
N PRO A 238 -3.61 -3.60 11.44
CA PRO A 238 -2.26 -3.85 11.94
C PRO A 238 -2.19 -3.83 13.48
N ARG A 239 -1.30 -4.67 14.04
CA ARG A 239 -1.24 -4.97 15.48
C ARG A 239 -1.05 -3.74 16.39
N PHE A 240 -0.48 -2.64 15.93
CA PHE A 240 -0.36 -1.44 16.75
C PHE A 240 -1.72 -0.83 17.12
N LEU A 241 -2.74 -1.02 16.28
CA LEU A 241 -4.13 -0.71 16.62
C LEU A 241 -4.66 -1.62 17.75
N ARG A 242 -4.08 -2.82 17.91
CA ARG A 242 -4.41 -3.79 18.96
C ARG A 242 -3.60 -3.65 20.25
N SER A 243 -2.33 -3.24 20.20
CA SER A 243 -1.58 -2.93 21.43
C SER A 243 -2.14 -1.69 22.15
N PHE A 244 -2.87 -0.85 21.42
CA PHE A 244 -3.63 0.26 21.96
C PHE A 244 -4.97 -0.19 22.58
N ILE A 245 -5.67 -1.18 22.00
CA ILE A 245 -6.91 -1.78 22.53
C ILE A 245 -6.55 -2.98 23.41
N GLY A 246 -6.12 -2.72 24.64
CA GLY A 246 -5.61 -3.74 25.55
C GLY A 246 -6.54 -4.95 25.74
N PHE A 247 -6.04 -6.13 25.37
CA PHE A 247 -6.39 -7.38 26.02
C PHE A 247 -5.11 -8.03 26.56
N GLN A 248 -4.87 -7.72 27.83
CA GLN A 248 -4.04 -8.33 28.88
C GLN A 248 -2.49 -8.33 28.83
N ASP A 249 -1.99 -8.00 30.03
CA ASP A 249 -0.68 -8.14 30.66
C ASP A 249 0.47 -7.19 30.28
N THR A 250 0.45 -5.97 30.85
CA THR A 250 1.64 -5.38 31.51
C THR A 250 1.29 -4.12 32.34
N PRO A 251 1.93 -3.91 33.51
CA PRO A 251 1.67 -2.79 34.41
C PRO A 251 2.47 -1.56 33.99
N LEU A 252 2.00 -0.83 32.97
CA LEU A 252 2.51 0.51 32.65
C LEU A 252 1.36 1.47 32.31
N HIS A 253 0.41 1.57 33.23
CA HIS A 253 -0.60 2.63 33.22
C HIS A 253 -0.17 3.79 34.12
N ARG A 254 0.39 4.85 33.53
CA ARG A 254 0.23 6.24 33.98
C ARG A 254 0.84 7.20 32.95
N LYS A 255 0.13 7.36 31.84
CA LYS A 255 0.19 8.40 30.79
C LYS A 255 -0.14 7.70 29.47
N ALA A 256 -1.42 7.43 29.25
CA ALA A 256 -1.88 7.01 27.95
C ALA A 256 -3.20 7.70 27.64
N ASP A 257 -3.45 8.21 26.46
CA ASP A 257 -2.59 8.83 25.43
C ASP A 257 -3.62 9.31 24.39
N LEU A 258 -3.53 10.55 23.92
CA LEU A 258 -4.48 11.10 22.92
C LEU A 258 -4.51 10.25 21.61
N SER A 259 -3.48 9.44 21.41
CA SER A 259 -3.31 8.49 20.31
C SER A 259 -4.28 7.30 20.34
N PHE A 260 -4.76 6.80 21.49
CA PHE A 260 -5.73 5.69 21.54
C PHE A 260 -7.07 6.09 20.90
N LEU A 261 -7.60 7.24 21.33
CA LEU A 261 -8.88 7.75 20.85
C LEU A 261 -8.78 8.19 19.38
N ALA A 262 -7.65 8.77 18.98
CA ALA A 262 -7.39 9.14 17.58
C ALA A 262 -7.37 7.92 16.66
N VAL A 263 -6.74 6.83 17.12
CA VAL A 263 -6.70 5.56 16.39
C VAL A 263 -8.08 4.93 16.27
N PHE A 264 -8.83 4.80 17.36
CA PHE A 264 -10.18 4.23 17.31
C PHE A 264 -11.13 5.08 16.46
N LYS A 265 -11.04 6.41 16.56
CA LYS A 265 -11.80 7.33 15.69
C LYS A 265 -11.42 7.17 14.23
N ALA A 266 -10.13 7.06 13.90
CA ALA A 266 -9.68 6.83 12.53
C ALA A 266 -10.20 5.50 11.97
N LEU A 267 -10.26 4.44 12.80
CA LEU A 267 -10.81 3.15 12.41
C LEU A 267 -12.31 3.18 12.18
N ALA A 268 -13.06 3.76 13.11
CA ALA A 268 -14.50 3.93 12.98
C ALA A 268 -14.84 4.84 11.78
N TYR A 269 -14.00 5.84 11.53
CA TYR A 269 -14.11 6.73 10.38
C TYR A 269 -13.86 6.00 9.06
N ASP A 270 -12.78 5.22 8.94
CA ASP A 270 -12.49 4.41 7.75
C ASP A 270 -13.63 3.42 7.46
N LEU A 271 -14.08 2.68 8.47
CA LEU A 271 -15.24 1.76 8.34
C LEU A 271 -16.51 2.50 7.94
N GLY A 272 -16.77 3.67 8.54
CA GLY A 272 -17.90 4.51 8.21
C GLY A 272 -17.87 4.99 6.76
N GLN A 273 -16.70 5.42 6.28
CA GLN A 273 -16.50 5.77 4.88
C GLN A 273 -16.73 4.57 3.96
N VAL A 274 -16.13 3.41 4.24
CA VAL A 274 -16.32 2.19 3.44
C VAL A 274 -17.81 1.85 3.33
N ILE A 275 -18.53 1.81 4.45
CA ILE A 275 -19.97 1.48 4.46
C ILE A 275 -20.76 2.51 3.65
N SER A 276 -20.51 3.79 3.88
CA SER A 276 -21.21 4.88 3.19
C SER A 276 -20.97 4.85 1.68
N THR A 277 -19.72 4.71 1.26
CA THR A 277 -19.34 4.69 -0.16
C THR A 277 -19.81 3.42 -0.84
N VAL A 278 -19.70 2.24 -0.19
CA VAL A 278 -20.24 0.99 -0.76
C VAL A 278 -21.75 1.08 -0.95
N ALA A 279 -22.47 1.61 0.03
CA ALA A 279 -23.91 1.83 -0.08
C ALA A 279 -24.24 2.81 -1.22
N HIS A 280 -23.50 3.92 -1.30
CA HIS A 280 -23.67 4.91 -2.38
C HIS A 280 -23.43 4.27 -3.76
N CYS A 281 -22.29 3.62 -3.99
CA CYS A 281 -21.97 2.98 -5.27
C CYS A 281 -23.00 1.89 -5.64
N GLN A 282 -23.51 1.11 -4.67
CA GLN A 282 -24.57 0.12 -4.92
C GLN A 282 -25.89 0.78 -5.33
N LEU A 283 -26.29 1.86 -4.66
CA LEU A 283 -27.49 2.61 -5.00
C LEU A 283 -27.36 3.25 -6.39
N THR A 284 -26.21 3.84 -6.72
CA THR A 284 -25.92 4.38 -8.05
C THR A 284 -26.00 3.30 -9.14
N LEU A 285 -25.45 2.11 -8.91
CA LEU A 285 -25.55 0.97 -9.84
C LEU A 285 -26.98 0.49 -10.05
N LEU A 286 -27.84 0.62 -9.03
CA LEU A 286 -29.27 0.32 -9.12
C LEU A 286 -30.09 1.46 -9.75
N GLY A 287 -29.43 2.53 -10.23
CA GLY A 287 -30.09 3.70 -10.81
C GLY A 287 -30.81 4.58 -9.78
N VAL A 288 -30.53 4.39 -8.49
CA VAL A 288 -31.07 5.24 -7.42
C VAL A 288 -30.19 6.48 -7.32
N ASN A 289 -30.79 7.65 -7.55
CA ASN A 289 -30.09 8.92 -7.40
C ASN A 289 -29.93 9.24 -5.90
N VAL A 290 -28.69 9.26 -5.40
CA VAL A 290 -28.36 9.44 -3.97
C VAL A 290 -27.93 10.88 -3.65
N ASP A 291 -27.92 11.78 -4.65
CA ASP A 291 -27.52 13.20 -4.48
C ASP A 291 -28.54 14.05 -3.71
N GLU A 292 -29.65 13.47 -3.27
CA GLU A 292 -30.58 14.08 -2.31
C GLU A 292 -30.28 13.57 -0.89
N THR A 293 -29.24 14.09 -0.24
CA THR A 293 -29.13 14.02 1.23
C THR A 293 -28.89 15.41 1.84
N PRO A 294 -29.57 15.71 2.97
CA PRO A 294 -29.69 17.07 3.49
C PRO A 294 -28.36 17.58 4.07
N LYS A 295 -27.92 18.75 3.60
CA LYS A 295 -26.88 19.56 4.26
C LYS A 295 -27.45 20.11 5.57
N SER A 296 -27.44 19.31 6.63
CA SER A 296 -27.43 19.66 8.07
C SER A 296 -28.26 18.67 8.90
N PRO A 297 -27.83 18.33 10.12
CA PRO A 297 -28.66 17.58 11.05
C PRO A 297 -29.90 18.42 11.44
N PRO A 298 -31.09 17.80 11.59
CA PRO A 298 -32.25 18.51 12.11
C PRO A 298 -31.94 19.02 13.52
N LYS A 299 -32.24 20.29 13.77
CA LYS A 299 -32.28 20.83 15.13
C LYS A 299 -33.40 20.12 15.88
N ALA A 300 -33.08 19.59 17.06
CA ALA A 300 -34.06 19.01 17.96
C ALA A 300 -34.89 20.13 18.59
N ASP A 301 -36.22 20.01 18.49
CA ASP A 301 -37.18 20.60 19.42
C ASP A 301 -37.55 19.54 20.47
#